data_AF-A0A655FXZ0-F1
#
_entry.id   AF-A0A655FXZ0-F1
#
_cell.length_a   1.000
_cell.length_b   1.000
_cell.length_c   1.000
_cell.angle_alpha   90.00
_cell.angle_beta   90.00
_cell.angle_gamma   90.00
#
_symmetry.space_group_name_H-M   'P 1'
#
loop_
_entity.id
_entity.type
_entity.pdbx_description
1 polymer ?
#
loop_
_entity_poly.entity_id
_entity_poly.type
_entity_poly.pdbx_seq_one_letter_code
_entity_poly.pdbx_strand_id
1 'polypeptide(L)'
;MSVASATCYTQDLTVAAGGTRGRDGAQGCNLVHVYPDTVVHSVIPLGGGETVGTFVSPGQARRKIAESGIFIEPSRRDSLFKHPPMVLTSSAPRSPVD
;
A
#
# COMPACT_ATOMS: atom_id res chain seq x y z
N MET A 1 -9.90 -2.83 -13.54
CA MET A 1 -10.88 -2.02 -12.79
C MET A 1 -10.36 -1.85 -11.38
N SER A 2 -10.27 -0.62 -10.86
CA SER A 2 -9.87 -0.34 -9.47
C SER A 2 -11.03 0.38 -8.77
N VAL A 3 -11.17 0.19 -7.46
CA VAL A 3 -12.17 0.89 -6.62
C VAL A 3 -11.47 1.99 -5.84
N ALA A 4 -12.16 3.11 -5.64
CA ALA A 4 -11.64 4.22 -4.84
C ALA A 4 -11.52 3.81 -3.37
N SER A 5 -10.31 3.91 -2.84
CA SER A 5 -10.08 3.94 -1.39
C SER A 5 -10.30 5.36 -0.86
N ALA A 6 -10.65 5.46 0.40
CA ALA A 6 -10.92 6.75 1.04
C ALA A 6 -10.27 6.79 2.43
N THR A 7 -9.83 7.98 2.82
CA THR A 7 -9.22 8.23 4.13
C THR A 7 -10.24 8.67 5.18
N CYS A 8 -11.46 9.05 4.78
CA CYS A 8 -12.50 9.58 5.68
C CYS A 8 -13.62 8.56 6.00
N TYR A 9 -14.21 7.91 4.99
CA TYR A 9 -15.24 6.87 5.16
C TYR A 9 -15.27 5.96 3.92
N THR A 10 -15.76 4.73 4.06
CA THR A 10 -15.97 3.81 2.92
C THR A 10 -17.44 3.41 2.74
N GLN A 11 -17.78 2.78 1.62
CA GLN A 11 -19.12 2.24 1.40
C GLN A 11 -19.26 0.87 2.07
N ASP A 12 -20.27 0.71 2.90
CA ASP A 12 -20.67 -0.61 3.39
C ASP A 12 -21.47 -1.36 2.31
N LEU A 13 -20.87 -2.41 1.76
CA LEU A 13 -21.45 -3.21 0.68
C LEU A 13 -22.41 -4.31 1.17
N THR A 14 -22.66 -4.39 2.47
CA THR A 14 -23.58 -5.39 3.07
C THR A 14 -25.03 -4.92 3.15
N VAL A 15 -25.32 -3.69 2.70
CA VAL A 15 -26.68 -3.16 2.68
C VAL A 15 -27.53 -3.81 1.60
N ALA A 16 -28.86 -3.76 1.78
CA ALA A 16 -29.81 -4.24 0.78
C ALA A 16 -29.55 -3.59 -0.59
N ALA A 17 -29.81 -4.34 -1.66
CA ALA A 17 -29.60 -3.87 -3.03
C ALA A 17 -30.32 -2.52 -3.28
N GLY A 18 -29.62 -1.56 -3.86
CA GLY A 18 -30.10 -0.19 -4.06
C GLY A 18 -29.89 0.76 -2.87
N GLY A 19 -29.44 0.23 -1.71
CA GLY A 19 -29.08 1.03 -0.55
C GLY A 19 -27.65 1.59 -0.62
N THR A 20 -27.44 2.72 0.06
CA THR A 20 -26.10 3.30 0.27
C THR A 20 -25.92 3.59 1.76
N ARG A 21 -24.77 3.18 2.31
CA ARG A 21 -24.39 3.51 3.68
C ARG A 21 -22.88 3.75 3.73
N GLY A 22 -22.49 4.97 4.09
CA GLY A 22 -21.13 5.26 4.48
C GLY A 22 -20.82 4.58 5.83
N ARG A 23 -19.59 4.10 5.99
CA ARG A 23 -19.06 3.53 7.21
C ARG A 23 -17.76 4.21 7.57
N ASP A 24 -17.65 4.60 8.83
CA ASP A 24 -16.39 4.96 9.46
C ASP A 24 -15.62 3.66 9.76
N GLY A 25 -14.82 3.23 8.79
CA GLY A 25 -14.10 1.97 8.79
C GLY A 25 -13.62 1.60 7.39
N ALA A 26 -12.68 0.66 7.31
CA ALA A 26 -12.05 0.23 6.06
C ALA A 26 -11.35 1.37 5.27
N GLN A 27 -10.92 2.44 5.96
CA GLN A 27 -10.11 3.49 5.35
C GLN A 27 -8.79 2.94 4.79
N GLY A 28 -8.26 3.59 3.76
CA GLY A 28 -7.02 3.17 3.12
C GLY A 28 -6.62 4.03 1.92
N CYS A 29 -5.63 3.56 1.16
CA CYS A 29 -5.20 4.14 -0.11
C CYS A 29 -4.90 3.02 -1.13
N ASN A 30 -4.57 3.39 -2.37
CA ASN A 30 -4.11 2.43 -3.37
C ASN A 30 -2.62 2.65 -3.68
N LEU A 31 -1.87 1.55 -3.80
CA LEU A 31 -0.53 1.52 -4.40
C LEU A 31 -0.64 1.06 -5.85
N VAL A 32 0.05 1.74 -6.75
CA VAL A 32 0.04 1.46 -8.19
C VAL A 32 1.42 1.03 -8.66
N HIS A 33 1.55 -0.19 -9.15
CA HIS A 33 2.75 -0.67 -9.83
C HIS A 33 2.50 -0.71 -11.34
N VAL A 34 3.35 0.00 -12.11
CA VAL A 34 3.31 0.00 -13.57
C VAL A 34 4.44 -0.89 -14.09
N TYR A 35 4.08 -2.06 -14.61
CA TYR A 35 4.98 -2.99 -15.28
C TYR A 35 4.96 -2.72 -16.80
N PRO A 36 5.91 -3.28 -17.58
CA PRO A 36 5.94 -3.09 -19.03
C PRO A 36 4.61 -3.41 -19.71
N ASP A 37 3.94 -4.47 -19.25
CA ASP A 37 2.77 -5.03 -19.95
C ASP A 37 1.48 -4.95 -19.13
N THR A 38 1.52 -4.42 -17.91
CA THR A 38 0.33 -4.34 -17.05
C THR A 38 0.45 -3.29 -15.95
N VAL A 39 -0.70 -2.87 -15.42
CA VAL A 39 -0.81 -2.00 -14.25
C VAL A 39 -1.50 -2.76 -13.12
N VAL A 40 -0.82 -2.89 -11.98
CA VAL A 40 -1.34 -3.52 -10.77
C VAL A 40 -1.76 -2.44 -9.79
N HIS A 41 -3.02 -2.50 -9.35
CA HIS A 41 -3.55 -1.66 -8.28
C HIS A 41 -3.77 -2.51 -7.02
N SER A 42 -3.07 -2.20 -5.95
CA SER A 42 -3.19 -2.87 -4.65
C SER A 42 -3.87 -1.94 -3.65
N VAL A 43 -4.88 -2.43 -2.93
CA VAL A 43 -5.52 -1.69 -1.83
C VAL A 43 -4.65 -1.84 -0.58
N ILE A 44 -4.35 -0.73 0.10
CA ILE A 44 -3.63 -0.67 1.37
C ILE A 44 -4.61 -0.16 2.44
N PRO A 45 -5.18 -1.05 3.28
CA PRO A 45 -5.94 -0.64 4.45
C PRO A 45 -5.05 0.07 5.47
N LEU A 46 -5.66 0.84 6.39
CA LEU A 46 -4.97 1.27 7.60
C LEU A 46 -4.38 0.06 8.35
N GLY A 47 -3.14 0.20 8.81
CA GLY A 47 -2.41 -0.88 9.48
C GLY A 47 -3.02 -1.27 10.82
N GLY A 48 -2.86 -2.55 11.20
CA GLY A 48 -3.37 -3.12 12.46
C GLY A 48 -3.76 -4.58 12.31
N GLY A 49 -4.57 -5.07 13.26
CA GLY A 49 -5.04 -6.46 13.32
C GLY A 49 -4.06 -7.42 14.00
N GLU A 50 -4.59 -8.49 14.57
CA GLU A 50 -3.76 -9.55 15.17
C GLU A 50 -3.02 -10.33 14.09
N THR A 51 -1.78 -10.72 14.39
CA THR A 51 -0.98 -11.50 13.43
C THR A 51 -1.59 -12.90 13.26
N VAL A 52 -1.84 -13.29 12.02
CA VAL A 52 -2.26 -14.65 11.65
C VAL A 52 -1.16 -15.28 10.80
N GLY A 53 -0.71 -16.48 11.18
CA GLY A 53 0.41 -17.17 10.54
C GLY A 53 1.78 -16.66 11.02
N THR A 54 2.82 -16.89 10.22
CA THR A 54 4.20 -16.52 10.58
C THR A 54 4.60 -15.20 9.93
N PHE A 55 5.00 -14.22 10.74
CA PHE A 55 5.66 -13.03 10.23
C PHE A 55 7.01 -13.40 9.57
N VAL A 56 7.25 -12.89 8.36
CA VAL A 56 8.50 -13.10 7.62
C VAL A 56 9.18 -11.75 7.44
N SER A 57 10.35 -11.59 8.05
CA SER A 57 11.16 -10.37 7.94
C SER A 57 11.77 -10.21 6.54
N PRO A 58 12.24 -9.00 6.16
CA PRO A 58 12.89 -8.79 4.87
C PRO A 58 14.11 -9.70 4.64
N GLY A 59 14.90 -9.96 5.68
CA GLY A 59 16.05 -10.87 5.60
C GLY A 59 15.63 -12.32 5.38
N GLN A 60 14.59 -12.78 6.10
CA GLN A 60 14.03 -14.12 5.93
C GLN A 60 13.41 -14.30 4.54
N ALA A 61 12.70 -13.30 4.03
CA ALA A 61 12.11 -13.35 2.68
C ALA A 61 13.19 -13.48 1.60
N ARG A 62 14.24 -12.65 1.64
CA ARG A 62 15.39 -12.74 0.71
C ARG A 62 16.02 -14.12 0.72
N ARG A 63 16.24 -14.69 1.91
CA ARG A 63 16.81 -16.02 2.08
C ARG A 63 15.91 -17.10 1.47
N LYS A 64 14.60 -17.10 1.78
CA LYS A 64 13.64 -18.09 1.25
C LYS A 64 13.54 -18.06 -0.28
N ILE A 65 13.58 -16.88 -0.88
CA ILE A 65 13.58 -16.71 -2.34
C ILE A 65 14.83 -17.37 -2.95
N ALA A 66 16.02 -17.09 -2.40
CA ALA A 66 17.27 -17.67 -2.86
C ALA A 66 17.33 -19.20 -2.67
N GLU A 67 16.88 -19.70 -1.52
CA GLU A 67 16.82 -21.15 -1.23
C GLU A 67 15.84 -21.89 -2.17
N SER A 68 14.86 -21.18 -2.73
CA SER A 68 13.93 -21.73 -3.72
C SER A 68 14.48 -21.70 -5.16
N GLY A 69 15.71 -21.20 -5.37
CA GLY A 69 16.32 -21.08 -6.71
C GLY A 69 15.68 -19.99 -7.59
N ILE A 70 15.00 -19.01 -6.99
CA ILE A 70 14.29 -17.92 -7.69
C ILE A 70 15.03 -16.60 -7.50
N PHE A 71 14.95 -15.71 -8.48
CA PHE A 71 15.35 -14.31 -8.35
C PHE A 71 14.31 -13.38 -9.01
N ILE A 72 14.25 -12.12 -8.57
CA ILE A 72 13.34 -11.10 -9.10
C ILE A 72 14.18 -10.12 -9.91
N GLU A 73 13.89 -9.99 -11.21
CA GLU A 73 14.60 -9.08 -12.11
C GLU A 73 14.48 -7.62 -11.63
N PRO A 74 15.55 -6.81 -11.76
CA PRO A 74 15.52 -5.41 -11.36
C PRO A 74 14.59 -4.59 -12.26
N SER A 75 14.10 -3.47 -11.74
CA SER A 75 13.30 -2.53 -12.53
C SER A 75 14.10 -1.97 -13.70
N ARG A 76 13.45 -1.79 -14.87
CA ARG A 76 14.05 -1.08 -16.01
C ARG A 76 14.48 0.36 -15.67
N ARG A 77 13.95 0.93 -14.59
CA ARG A 77 14.25 2.29 -14.10
C ARG A 77 15.12 2.29 -12.83
N ASP A 78 15.75 1.17 -12.48
CA ASP A 78 16.57 1.05 -11.26
C ASP A 78 17.65 2.15 -11.14
N SER A 79 18.28 2.51 -12.26
CA SER A 79 19.28 3.58 -12.33
C SER A 79 18.78 4.95 -11.84
N LEU A 80 17.48 5.23 -11.91
CA LEU A 80 16.90 6.50 -11.46
C LEU A 80 16.82 6.62 -9.94
N PHE A 81 16.90 5.51 -9.21
CA PHE A 81 16.86 5.49 -7.75
C PHE A 81 18.25 5.37 -7.11
N LYS A 82 19.31 5.54 -7.91
CA LYS A 82 20.70 5.63 -7.41
C LYS A 82 21.01 6.93 -6.69
N HIS A 83 20.20 7.97 -6.89
CA HIS A 83 20.26 9.21 -6.13
C HIS A 83 19.35 9.11 -4.90
N PRO A 84 19.75 9.67 -3.74
CA PRO A 84 18.93 9.64 -2.54
C PRO A 84 17.53 10.21 -2.84
N PRO A 85 16.45 9.58 -2.34
CA PRO A 85 15.09 10.00 -2.64
C PRO A 85 14.90 11.45 -2.22
N MET A 86 14.21 12.22 -3.08
CA MET A 86 13.80 13.57 -2.75
C MET A 86 12.90 13.51 -1.51
N VAL A 87 13.39 14.03 -0.37
CA VAL A 87 12.61 14.11 0.86
C VAL A 87 11.62 15.25 0.70
N LEU A 88 10.34 14.91 0.53
CA LEU A 88 9.24 15.86 0.69
C LEU A 88 9.17 16.26 2.17
N THR A 89 9.82 17.36 2.54
CA THR A 89 9.64 17.95 3.86
C THR A 89 8.26 18.62 3.90
N SER A 90 7.41 18.18 4.83
CA SER A 90 6.17 18.88 5.11
C SER A 90 6.50 20.26 5.69
N SER A 91 6.19 21.33 4.96
CA SER A 91 6.32 22.72 5.40
C SER A 91 5.07 23.21 6.14
N ALA A 92 4.34 22.32 6.83
CA ALA A 92 3.20 22.73 7.63
C ALA A 92 3.69 23.66 8.77
N PRO A 93 3.17 24.91 8.88
CA PRO A 93 3.47 25.75 10.03
C PRO A 93 2.91 25.07 11.29
N ARG A 94 3.77 24.85 12.29
CA ARG A 94 3.33 24.42 13.62
C ARG A 94 2.51 25.55 14.24
N SER A 95 1.22 25.32 14.47
CA SER A 95 0.44 26.18 15.35
C SER A 95 0.95 26.03 16.79
N PRO A 96 1.11 27.12 17.56
CA PRO A 96 1.38 27.03 18.98
C PRO A 96 0.23 26.29 19.68
N VAL A 97 0.60 25.42 20.62
CA VAL A 97 -0.35 24.85 21.58
C VAL A 97 -0.41 25.84 22.73
N ASP A 98 -1.58 26.45 22.95
CA ASP A 98 -1.92 27.08 24.23
C ASP A 98 -2.51 26.02 25.17
#